data_AF-A0A897NNH0-F1
#
_entry.id   AF-A0A897NNH0-F1
#
_cell.length_a   1.000
_cell.length_b   1.000
_cell.length_c   1.000
_cell.angle_alpha   90.00
_cell.angle_beta   90.00
_cell.angle_gamma   90.00
#
_symmetry.space_group_name_H-M   'P 1'
#
loop_
_entity.id
_entity.type
_entity.pdbx_description
1 polymer ?
#
loop_
_entity_poly.entity_id
_entity_poly.type
_entity_poly.pdbx_seq_one_letter_code
_entity_poly.pdbx_strand_id
1 'polypeptide(L)'
;MVDRKIDSLTRRTVLGATGTLMLGGTAFGTSRVGGESGTFVLEQGEKCLPITPLRGDETAEDLYDWRKAQTQYSSAGTTDLQRDDTSLLFLYRDPQGEYYLVVVHDRYDTDRSGSQYGGGSATFRFNGPDSGQWVVTDDLYSGPARYDRWALDQDPQQIDWTWDDFRTDGGVYGPLGDSFEVTIDPAFNEDAALFDQHYEGRITDWQVLSGDRSDPDRTSISMVEPIRIHTGHCEDEPQSGRLDVRIPQDRVNPRSRGLLGVDLYSTDTHPVEDLDHGTIRTHSGVRPVKIRRQSDRDGVVRLFFRMSDVDLTGEETATIRLEAETAAGTHGTGSATVRLVPRSRGGRDEADRDRSGHREDDGGDSKDNDDDEQRGPPDHANTNGRNGGDTDDAKEDDDEQRGPPDHANTNGRNGDDSRGGPPRGPGRRSP
;
A
#
# COMPACT_ATOMS: atom_id res chain seq x y z
N MET A 1 12.30 11.86 -77.65
CA MET A 1 11.57 11.52 -76.40
C MET A 1 11.52 10.00 -76.31
N VAL A 2 11.41 9.44 -75.10
CA VAL A 2 11.40 7.98 -74.79
C VAL A 2 12.76 7.26 -74.85
N ASP A 3 13.22 6.91 -73.65
CA ASP A 3 13.95 5.73 -73.14
C ASP A 3 15.26 5.16 -73.73
N ARG A 4 16.12 4.77 -72.78
CA ARG A 4 16.85 3.49 -72.77
C ARG A 4 16.23 2.61 -71.65
N LYS A 5 16.01 1.29 -71.79
CA LYS A 5 16.99 0.17 -71.94
C LYS A 5 17.93 0.06 -70.72
N ILE A 6 18.21 -1.10 -70.10
CA ILE A 6 18.14 -2.55 -70.42
C ILE A 6 17.78 -3.27 -69.08
N ASP A 7 16.86 -4.22 -68.89
CA ASP A 7 16.54 -5.51 -69.55
C ASP A 7 17.45 -6.70 -69.07
N SER A 8 17.00 -7.96 -69.26
CA SER A 8 17.60 -9.26 -68.89
C SER A 8 17.49 -9.75 -67.41
N LEU A 9 17.33 -11.06 -67.10
CA LEU A 9 17.01 -12.23 -67.96
C LEU A 9 16.32 -13.40 -67.20
N THR A 10 15.74 -14.34 -67.96
CA THR A 10 14.78 -15.41 -67.56
C THR A 10 15.39 -16.81 -67.37
N ARG A 11 14.80 -17.66 -66.48
CA ARG A 11 14.40 -19.11 -66.67
C ARG A 11 14.23 -19.80 -65.29
N ARG A 12 13.09 -20.42 -64.91
CA ARG A 12 12.27 -21.55 -65.44
C ARG A 12 12.79 -22.97 -65.15
N THR A 13 12.13 -23.67 -64.22
CA THR A 13 11.69 -25.11 -64.17
C THR A 13 11.00 -25.27 -62.79
N VAL A 14 9.72 -25.63 -62.56
CA VAL A 14 8.66 -26.46 -63.20
C VAL A 14 8.67 -27.94 -62.75
N LEU A 15 7.85 -28.25 -61.73
CA LEU A 15 7.12 -29.51 -61.37
C LEU A 15 6.74 -29.44 -59.86
N GLY A 16 5.64 -29.99 -59.36
CA GLY A 16 4.47 -30.57 -60.05
C GLY A 16 3.59 -31.45 -59.13
N ALA A 17 2.27 -31.20 -59.11
CA ALA A 17 1.18 -32.08 -58.65
C ALA A 17 1.05 -32.48 -57.15
N THR A 18 0.03 -31.90 -56.51
CA THR A 18 -0.95 -32.52 -55.56
C THR A 18 -0.52 -33.64 -54.60
N GLY A 19 -0.63 -33.35 -53.30
CA GLY A 19 -1.01 -34.32 -52.26
C GLY A 19 -2.05 -33.70 -51.32
N THR A 20 -3.25 -34.28 -51.23
CA THR A 20 -4.34 -33.74 -50.40
C THR A 20 -4.37 -34.42 -49.04
N LEU A 21 -4.18 -33.64 -47.96
CA LEU A 21 -4.66 -34.00 -46.63
C LEU A 21 -4.99 -32.71 -45.85
N MET A 22 -6.21 -32.63 -45.35
CA MET A 22 -6.65 -31.56 -44.45
C MET A 22 -6.10 -31.83 -43.04
N LEU A 23 -5.56 -30.79 -42.39
CA LEU A 23 -5.82 -30.44 -40.99
C LEU A 23 -5.25 -29.03 -40.72
N GLY A 24 -5.88 -28.29 -39.83
CA GLY A 24 -5.56 -26.87 -39.60
C GLY A 24 -4.26 -26.65 -38.84
N GLY A 25 -3.53 -25.60 -39.20
CA GLY A 25 -2.32 -25.16 -38.51
C GLY A 25 -1.92 -23.75 -38.94
N THR A 26 -2.37 -22.74 -38.21
CA THR A 26 -1.90 -21.36 -38.37
C THR A 26 -0.46 -21.26 -37.86
N ALA A 27 0.49 -21.25 -38.80
CA ALA A 27 1.90 -21.04 -38.49
C ALA A 27 2.15 -19.59 -38.07
N PHE A 28 1.95 -19.29 -36.78
CA PHE A 28 2.38 -18.03 -36.20
C PHE A 28 3.91 -17.90 -36.33
N GLY A 29 4.35 -16.86 -37.03
CA GLY A 29 5.78 -16.58 -37.18
C GLY A 29 6.36 -16.09 -35.86
N THR A 30 7.29 -16.85 -35.29
CA THR A 30 7.96 -16.49 -34.03
C THR A 30 8.99 -15.39 -34.26
N SER A 31 8.53 -14.14 -34.25
CA SER A 31 9.37 -12.95 -34.16
C SER A 31 10.16 -12.97 -32.86
N ARG A 32 11.41 -13.44 -32.92
CA ARG A 32 12.36 -13.30 -31.80
C ARG A 32 12.79 -11.84 -31.68
N VAL A 33 12.04 -11.06 -30.91
CA VAL A 33 12.54 -9.82 -30.31
C VAL A 33 13.45 -10.22 -29.16
N GLY A 34 14.69 -9.74 -29.17
CA GLY A 34 15.63 -9.93 -28.07
C GLY A 34 15.53 -8.76 -27.08
N GLY A 35 15.43 -9.07 -25.79
CA GLY A 35 15.19 -8.11 -24.72
C GLY A 35 13.99 -8.56 -23.89
N GLU A 36 14.27 -9.31 -22.83
CA GLU A 36 13.27 -9.71 -21.83
C GLU A 36 12.80 -8.46 -21.09
N SER A 37 11.73 -7.84 -21.60
CA SER A 37 10.94 -6.86 -20.85
C SER A 37 9.89 -7.64 -20.08
N GLY A 38 9.75 -7.38 -18.78
CA GLY A 38 8.60 -7.89 -18.03
C GLY A 38 7.30 -7.51 -18.72
N THR A 39 6.35 -8.45 -18.80
CA THR A 39 4.95 -8.05 -18.96
C THR A 39 4.47 -7.61 -17.59
N PHE A 40 3.63 -6.58 -17.56
CA PHE A 40 3.09 -6.04 -16.32
C PHE A 40 1.57 -6.16 -16.34
N VAL A 41 1.00 -6.34 -15.16
CA VAL A 41 -0.43 -6.55 -14.94
C VAL A 41 -0.90 -5.61 -13.84
N LEU A 42 -2.10 -5.07 -14.00
CA LEU A 42 -2.91 -4.50 -12.94
C LEU A 42 -4.14 -5.40 -12.70
N GLU A 43 -4.30 -5.86 -11.46
CA GLU A 43 -5.47 -6.61 -10.99
C GLU A 43 -6.38 -5.69 -10.18
N GLN A 44 -7.70 -5.84 -10.33
CA GLN A 44 -8.70 -5.19 -9.49
C GLN A 44 -9.94 -6.10 -9.35
N GLY A 45 -10.12 -6.70 -8.18
CA GLY A 45 -11.17 -7.69 -7.95
C GLY A 45 -11.00 -8.90 -8.87
N GLU A 46 -11.97 -9.14 -9.75
CA GLU A 46 -11.92 -10.19 -10.78
C GLU A 46 -11.32 -9.70 -12.12
N LYS A 47 -11.02 -8.39 -12.26
CA LYS A 47 -10.43 -7.83 -13.48
C LYS A 47 -8.93 -8.02 -13.48
N CYS A 48 -8.38 -8.41 -14.63
CA CYS A 48 -6.96 -8.36 -14.92
C CYS A 48 -6.72 -7.55 -16.20
N LEU A 49 -5.80 -6.59 -16.14
CA LEU A 49 -5.44 -5.67 -17.22
C LEU A 49 -3.93 -5.78 -17.50
N PRO A 50 -3.50 -6.30 -18.67
CA PRO A 50 -2.11 -6.18 -19.10
C PRO A 50 -1.78 -4.71 -19.37
N ILE A 51 -0.69 -4.20 -18.80
CA ILE A 51 -0.26 -2.81 -18.97
C ILE A 51 1.13 -2.74 -19.61
N THR A 52 1.27 -1.85 -20.60
CA THR A 52 2.55 -1.54 -21.25
C THR A 52 3.05 -0.20 -20.72
N PRO A 53 4.21 -0.12 -20.03
CA PRO A 53 4.73 1.13 -19.51
C PRO A 53 4.95 2.18 -20.60
N LEU A 54 4.49 3.41 -20.33
CA LEU A 54 4.78 4.57 -21.16
C LEU A 54 6.30 4.83 -21.18
N ARG A 55 6.80 5.46 -22.25
CA ARG A 55 8.24 5.68 -22.47
C ARG A 55 8.51 7.12 -22.92
N GLY A 56 9.71 7.61 -22.64
CA GLY A 56 10.17 8.94 -23.01
C GLY A 56 11.70 9.06 -22.92
N ASP A 57 12.20 10.24 -23.28
CA ASP A 57 13.64 10.55 -23.33
C ASP A 57 14.13 11.27 -22.05
N GLU A 58 13.33 11.27 -20.98
CA GLU A 58 13.49 12.08 -19.74
C GLU A 58 13.40 11.21 -18.48
N THR A 59 13.98 11.65 -17.34
CA THR A 59 13.83 10.94 -16.05
C THR A 59 12.38 11.00 -15.57
N ALA A 60 11.96 10.12 -14.66
CA ALA A 60 10.58 10.13 -14.18
C ALA A 60 10.23 11.42 -13.42
N GLU A 61 11.20 12.02 -12.73
CA GLU A 61 11.09 13.31 -12.07
C GLU A 61 11.00 14.49 -13.08
N ASP A 62 11.84 14.49 -14.13
CA ASP A 62 11.76 15.48 -15.21
C ASP A 62 10.43 15.37 -15.98
N LEU A 63 9.95 14.14 -16.21
CA LEU A 63 8.68 13.84 -16.89
C LEU A 63 7.46 14.38 -16.12
N TYR A 64 7.55 14.41 -14.79
CA TYR A 64 6.51 14.98 -13.94
C TYR A 64 6.56 16.52 -13.97
N ASP A 65 7.76 17.11 -13.96
CA ASP A 65 8.02 18.56 -13.92
C ASP A 65 7.16 19.28 -12.87
N TRP A 66 7.45 19.00 -11.59
CA TRP A 66 6.77 19.63 -10.45
C TRP A 66 7.16 21.12 -10.33
N ARG A 67 6.33 22.01 -10.89
CA ARG A 67 6.68 23.44 -11.06
C ARG A 67 6.46 24.34 -9.84
N LYS A 68 6.89 23.85 -8.67
CA LYS A 68 7.06 24.61 -7.43
C LYS A 68 7.79 25.95 -7.63
N ALA A 69 8.91 25.95 -8.37
CA ALA A 69 9.73 27.15 -8.59
C ALA A 69 9.06 28.25 -9.42
N GLN A 70 7.97 27.91 -10.14
CA GLN A 70 7.21 28.86 -10.97
C GLN A 70 5.88 29.27 -10.31
N THR A 71 5.66 28.92 -9.03
CA THR A 71 4.37 29.02 -8.31
C THR A 71 3.19 28.30 -9.00
N GLN A 72 3.51 27.29 -9.82
CA GLN A 72 2.53 26.53 -10.58
C GLN A 72 1.98 25.35 -9.78
N TYR A 73 2.80 24.70 -8.92
CA TYR A 73 2.33 23.64 -8.00
C TYR A 73 1.39 22.63 -8.71
N SER A 74 1.90 22.06 -9.79
CA SER A 74 1.23 21.05 -10.61
C SER A 74 2.29 20.31 -11.43
N SER A 75 1.99 19.08 -11.84
CA SER A 75 2.74 18.36 -12.87
C SER A 75 2.56 19.04 -14.22
N ALA A 76 3.58 19.74 -14.70
CA ALA A 76 3.52 20.42 -16.00
C ALA A 76 3.93 19.50 -17.17
N GLY A 77 4.74 18.47 -16.87
CA GLY A 77 5.28 17.53 -17.84
C GLY A 77 4.30 16.45 -18.29
N THR A 78 3.11 16.35 -17.68
CA THR A 78 2.06 15.37 -18.03
C THR A 78 0.78 16.01 -18.61
N THR A 79 0.82 17.29 -19.00
CA THR A 79 -0.34 18.09 -19.46
C THR A 79 -1.00 17.58 -20.75
N ASP A 80 -0.29 16.78 -21.55
CA ASP A 80 -0.80 16.00 -22.69
C ASP A 80 -1.67 14.79 -22.27
N LEU A 81 -1.40 14.22 -21.09
CA LEU A 81 -2.10 13.07 -20.53
C LEU A 81 -3.32 13.46 -19.68
N GLN A 82 -3.28 14.62 -19.03
CA GLN A 82 -4.27 15.10 -18.06
C GLN A 82 -5.70 15.23 -18.60
N ARG A 83 -6.66 15.06 -17.69
CA ARG A 83 -8.10 15.19 -17.92
C ARG A 83 -8.76 15.77 -16.67
N ASP A 84 -9.70 16.67 -16.89
CA ASP A 84 -10.48 17.34 -15.85
C ASP A 84 -11.26 16.30 -15.02
N ASP A 85 -11.39 16.52 -13.71
CA ASP A 85 -12.08 15.62 -12.76
C ASP A 85 -11.57 14.15 -12.80
N THR A 86 -10.34 13.89 -13.26
CA THR A 86 -9.84 12.53 -13.53
C THR A 86 -8.53 12.24 -12.81
N SER A 87 -8.45 11.13 -12.08
CA SER A 87 -7.18 10.62 -11.55
C SER A 87 -6.50 9.70 -12.58
N LEU A 88 -5.19 9.82 -12.75
CA LEU A 88 -4.37 9.04 -13.68
C LEU A 88 -3.35 8.18 -12.93
N LEU A 89 -3.11 6.98 -13.46
CA LEU A 89 -2.12 6.04 -12.97
C LEU A 89 -1.39 5.38 -14.15
N PHE A 90 -0.06 5.36 -14.15
CA PHE A 90 0.69 4.64 -15.18
C PHE A 90 2.08 4.20 -14.73
N LEU A 91 2.55 3.10 -15.31
CA LEU A 91 3.97 2.77 -15.29
C LEU A 91 4.69 3.61 -16.34
N TYR A 92 5.80 4.21 -15.95
CA TYR A 92 6.76 4.86 -16.83
C TYR A 92 8.07 4.07 -16.86
N ARG A 93 8.72 4.00 -18.01
CA ARG A 93 10.08 3.48 -18.17
C ARG A 93 10.99 4.56 -18.73
N ASP A 94 12.05 4.86 -17.99
CA ASP A 94 12.98 5.94 -18.31
C ASP A 94 14.05 5.53 -19.37
N PRO A 95 14.92 6.45 -19.83
CA PRO A 95 15.98 6.17 -20.80
C PRO A 95 17.06 5.20 -20.29
N GLN A 96 17.27 5.13 -18.98
CA GLN A 96 18.20 4.23 -18.31
C GLN A 96 17.65 2.79 -18.33
N GLY A 97 16.32 2.67 -18.29
CA GLY A 97 15.54 1.46 -18.43
C GLY A 97 14.77 1.04 -17.18
N GLU A 98 14.82 1.88 -16.13
CA GLU A 98 14.18 1.68 -14.84
C GLU A 98 12.67 1.94 -14.92
N TYR A 99 11.91 1.28 -14.05
CA TYR A 99 10.44 1.42 -13.97
C TYR A 99 10.02 2.27 -12.77
N TYR A 100 9.06 3.15 -13.01
CA TYR A 100 8.46 4.03 -12.00
C TYR A 100 6.94 3.98 -12.11
N LEU A 101 6.24 4.18 -11.01
CA LEU A 101 4.80 4.43 -10.99
C LEU A 101 4.55 5.94 -10.89
N VAL A 102 3.68 6.47 -11.75
CA VAL A 102 3.30 7.88 -11.76
C VAL A 102 1.81 8.00 -11.42
N VAL A 103 1.50 8.89 -10.47
CA VAL A 103 0.14 9.27 -10.07
C VAL A 103 -0.04 10.75 -10.40
N VAL A 104 -1.09 11.11 -11.14
CA VAL A 104 -1.48 12.51 -11.38
C VAL A 104 -2.97 12.66 -11.11
N HIS A 105 -3.35 13.57 -10.22
CA HIS A 105 -4.74 13.91 -9.98
C HIS A 105 -5.14 15.13 -10.80
N ASP A 106 -6.27 15.05 -11.50
CA ASP A 106 -6.94 16.15 -12.21
C ASP A 106 -6.11 16.76 -13.37
N ARG A 107 -6.44 17.98 -13.79
CA ARG A 107 -5.79 18.70 -14.90
C ARG A 107 -5.33 20.11 -14.52
N TYR A 108 -4.07 20.38 -14.84
CA TYR A 108 -3.47 21.71 -14.74
C TYR A 108 -4.02 22.59 -15.86
N ASP A 109 -4.59 23.74 -15.50
CA ASP A 109 -4.93 24.79 -16.45
C ASP A 109 -4.28 26.12 -16.06
N THR A 110 -4.04 26.94 -17.07
CA THR A 110 -3.54 28.32 -16.93
C THR A 110 -4.66 29.34 -17.07
N ASP A 111 -5.80 28.97 -17.67
CA ASP A 111 -6.97 29.86 -17.81
C ASP A 111 -7.93 29.72 -16.62
N ARG A 112 -7.62 30.47 -15.56
CA ARG A 112 -8.43 30.60 -14.35
C ARG A 112 -9.78 31.31 -14.54
N SER A 113 -10.26 31.46 -15.76
CA SER A 113 -11.58 32.04 -16.07
C SER A 113 -12.60 31.03 -16.61
N GLY A 114 -12.18 29.78 -16.85
CA GLY A 114 -12.98 28.79 -17.59
C GLY A 114 -13.69 27.70 -16.78
N SER A 115 -13.16 27.27 -15.63
CA SER A 115 -13.68 26.08 -14.92
C SER A 115 -14.63 26.39 -13.77
N GLN A 116 -15.43 25.37 -13.45
CA GLN A 116 -16.34 25.25 -12.31
C GLN A 116 -16.20 23.85 -11.65
N TYR A 117 -15.30 23.01 -12.18
CA TYR A 117 -15.07 21.61 -11.81
C TYR A 117 -13.56 21.33 -11.94
N GLY A 118 -12.95 20.94 -10.83
CA GLY A 118 -11.50 20.83 -10.66
C GLY A 118 -11.11 21.22 -9.24
N GLY A 119 -9.97 20.72 -8.78
CA GLY A 119 -9.65 20.65 -7.35
C GLY A 119 -10.17 19.35 -6.71
N GLY A 120 -9.80 19.10 -5.45
CA GLY A 120 -10.37 18.00 -4.67
C GLY A 120 -9.44 17.37 -3.64
N SER A 121 -9.61 16.06 -3.40
CA SER A 121 -8.79 15.27 -2.48
C SER A 121 -8.74 13.80 -2.86
N ALA A 122 -7.60 13.17 -2.57
CA ALA A 122 -7.38 11.72 -2.68
C ALA A 122 -6.52 11.24 -1.51
N THR A 123 -6.75 10.02 -1.04
CA THR A 123 -5.88 9.31 -0.09
C THR A 123 -5.54 7.95 -0.68
N PHE A 124 -4.25 7.65 -0.88
CA PHE A 124 -3.80 6.30 -1.21
C PHE A 124 -3.09 5.68 -0.01
N ARG A 125 -3.49 4.45 0.32
CA ARG A 125 -2.68 3.54 1.13
C ARG A 125 -1.85 2.66 0.20
N PHE A 126 -0.54 2.77 0.34
CA PHE A 126 0.42 2.33 -0.66
C PHE A 126 1.42 1.33 -0.06
N ASN A 127 1.68 0.24 -0.79
CA ASN A 127 2.87 -0.58 -0.62
C ASN A 127 3.57 -0.71 -1.98
N GLY A 128 4.89 -0.63 -1.99
CA GLY A 128 5.74 -0.93 -3.14
C GLY A 128 6.99 -1.71 -2.68
N PRO A 129 7.89 -2.09 -3.60
CA PRO A 129 9.13 -2.78 -3.25
C PRO A 129 10.04 -1.92 -2.36
N ASP A 130 10.71 -2.51 -1.38
CA ASP A 130 11.66 -1.85 -0.44
C ASP A 130 12.78 -1.04 -1.12
N SER A 131 13.07 -1.27 -2.41
CA SER A 131 14.03 -0.51 -3.21
C SER A 131 13.49 0.84 -3.73
N GLY A 132 12.17 1.01 -3.76
CA GLY A 132 11.48 2.17 -4.29
C GLY A 132 11.21 3.24 -3.22
N GLN A 133 11.19 4.50 -3.65
CA GLN A 133 10.88 5.65 -2.83
C GLN A 133 10.04 6.66 -3.63
N TRP A 134 9.35 7.58 -2.96
CA TRP A 134 8.73 8.70 -3.64
C TRP A 134 9.81 9.71 -4.06
N VAL A 135 10.14 9.71 -5.34
CA VAL A 135 11.15 10.60 -5.95
C VAL A 135 10.57 11.98 -6.29
N VAL A 136 9.27 12.04 -6.56
CA VAL A 136 8.49 13.29 -6.52
C VAL A 136 7.50 13.20 -5.36
N THR A 137 7.51 14.25 -4.53
CA THR A 137 6.58 14.47 -3.43
C THR A 137 6.10 15.92 -3.46
N ASP A 138 4.80 16.09 -3.66
CA ASP A 138 4.16 17.39 -3.72
C ASP A 138 3.92 17.93 -2.29
N ASP A 139 3.73 19.25 -2.16
CA ASP A 139 3.72 20.03 -0.90
C ASP A 139 4.80 19.80 0.19
N LEU A 140 5.83 18.98 -0.05
CA LEU A 140 6.96 18.72 0.86
C LEU A 140 7.98 19.88 0.89
N TYR A 141 7.51 21.10 1.20
CA TYR A 141 8.30 22.33 1.26
C TYR A 141 7.81 23.34 2.30
N SER A 142 8.60 24.39 2.56
CA SER A 142 8.23 25.45 3.51
C SER A 142 7.22 26.44 2.93
N GLY A 143 5.94 26.08 2.90
CA GLY A 143 4.80 26.92 2.49
C GLY A 143 3.69 27.04 3.55
N PRO A 144 2.77 28.02 3.40
CA PRO A 144 1.53 28.12 4.19
C PRO A 144 0.35 27.34 3.58
N ALA A 145 0.25 27.29 2.25
CA ALA A 145 -0.53 26.30 1.51
C ALA A 145 0.41 25.11 1.32
N ARG A 146 0.26 24.16 2.24
CA ARG A 146 0.96 22.89 2.33
C ARG A 146 -0.01 22.00 3.07
N TYR A 147 -0.75 21.18 2.35
CA TYR A 147 -1.89 20.46 2.93
C TYR A 147 -1.75 18.94 2.84
N ASP A 148 -0.96 18.45 1.88
CA ASP A 148 -0.63 17.03 1.74
C ASP A 148 0.01 16.43 3.00
N ARG A 149 -0.27 15.14 3.22
CA ARG A 149 0.21 14.39 4.38
C ARG A 149 0.92 13.13 3.89
N TRP A 150 2.25 13.17 3.94
CA TRP A 150 3.14 12.09 3.50
C TRP A 150 3.59 11.22 4.69
N ALA A 151 2.82 10.20 5.04
CA ALA A 151 3.13 9.25 6.11
C ALA A 151 3.96 8.07 5.60
N LEU A 152 5.19 8.38 5.19
CA LEU A 152 6.14 7.44 4.55
C LEU A 152 6.82 6.45 5.51
N ASP A 153 6.68 6.66 6.83
CA ASP A 153 7.17 5.77 7.89
C ASP A 153 6.14 4.74 8.37
N GLN A 154 4.97 4.69 7.72
CA GLN A 154 3.90 3.74 8.00
C GLN A 154 3.93 2.53 7.05
N ASP A 155 3.29 1.45 7.49
CA ASP A 155 3.09 0.22 6.72
C ASP A 155 1.59 -0.20 6.78
N PRO A 156 0.80 -0.04 5.71
CA PRO A 156 1.14 0.62 4.44
C PRO A 156 1.50 2.10 4.64
N GLN A 157 2.25 2.67 3.69
CA GLN A 157 2.43 4.12 3.63
C GLN A 157 1.06 4.76 3.37
N GLN A 158 0.79 5.93 3.95
CA GLN A 158 -0.40 6.71 3.61
C GLN A 158 0.01 8.05 3.03
N ILE A 159 -0.57 8.40 1.89
CA ILE A 159 -0.42 9.70 1.25
C ILE A 159 -1.81 10.30 1.11
N ASP A 160 -2.02 11.46 1.73
CA ASP A 160 -3.21 12.28 1.53
C ASP A 160 -2.84 13.51 0.69
N TRP A 161 -3.58 13.78 -0.38
CA TRP A 161 -3.40 14.89 -1.34
C TRP A 161 -4.61 15.84 -1.35
N THR A 162 -4.40 17.15 -1.57
CA THR A 162 -5.50 18.09 -1.85
C THR A 162 -5.05 19.33 -2.62
N TRP A 163 -5.68 19.54 -3.77
CA TRP A 163 -5.32 20.58 -4.73
C TRP A 163 -6.46 21.56 -5.03
N ASP A 164 -6.05 22.78 -5.35
CA ASP A 164 -6.91 23.94 -5.70
C ASP A 164 -7.50 23.80 -7.10
N ASP A 165 -8.44 24.68 -7.46
CA ASP A 165 -8.93 24.71 -8.83
C ASP A 165 -7.80 25.01 -9.85
N PHE A 166 -7.92 24.43 -11.05
CA PHE A 166 -6.91 24.49 -12.13
C PHE A 166 -5.53 23.88 -11.80
N ARG A 167 -5.41 23.04 -10.75
CA ARG A 167 -4.15 22.38 -10.34
C ARG A 167 -4.16 20.88 -10.62
N THR A 168 -2.97 20.27 -10.58
CA THR A 168 -2.82 18.83 -10.34
C THR A 168 -2.02 18.56 -9.08
N ASP A 169 -2.14 17.31 -8.63
CA ASP A 169 -1.45 16.75 -7.47
C ASP A 169 -0.92 15.33 -7.77
N GLY A 170 -0.24 14.71 -6.81
CA GLY A 170 0.14 13.29 -6.85
C GLY A 170 1.63 13.05 -6.56
N GLY A 171 2.30 12.32 -7.45
CA GLY A 171 3.74 12.08 -7.33
C GLY A 171 4.26 10.91 -8.17
N VAL A 172 5.51 10.54 -7.90
CA VAL A 172 6.24 9.47 -8.62
C VAL A 172 6.95 8.57 -7.61
N TYR A 173 6.73 7.26 -7.71
CA TYR A 173 7.36 6.25 -6.88
C TYR A 173 8.26 5.31 -7.69
N GLY A 174 9.49 5.09 -7.23
CA GLY A 174 10.43 4.16 -7.84
C GLY A 174 11.89 4.37 -7.37
N PRO A 175 12.88 3.73 -8.03
CA PRO A 175 12.70 2.72 -9.08
C PRO A 175 12.10 1.42 -8.51
N LEU A 176 11.29 0.75 -9.31
CA LEU A 176 10.59 -0.49 -8.94
C LEU A 176 11.46 -1.75 -9.16
N GLY A 177 12.44 -1.70 -10.07
CA GLY A 177 13.21 -2.86 -10.53
C GLY A 177 12.46 -3.72 -11.57
N ASP A 178 13.09 -4.80 -12.03
CA ASP A 178 12.55 -5.68 -13.09
C ASP A 178 11.40 -6.59 -12.62
N SER A 179 11.34 -6.88 -11.32
CA SER A 179 10.31 -7.73 -10.70
C SER A 179 9.83 -7.07 -9.42
N PHE A 180 8.56 -6.67 -9.39
CA PHE A 180 7.95 -5.95 -8.27
C PHE A 180 6.50 -6.33 -8.04
N GLU A 181 6.00 -5.95 -6.87
CA GLU A 181 4.58 -5.84 -6.55
C GLU A 181 4.33 -4.45 -5.93
N VAL A 182 3.26 -3.81 -6.36
CA VAL A 182 2.69 -2.60 -5.75
C VAL A 182 1.23 -2.89 -5.40
N THR A 183 0.76 -2.40 -4.27
CA THR A 183 -0.67 -2.40 -3.92
C THR A 183 -1.13 -1.02 -3.52
N ILE A 184 -2.31 -0.63 -3.99
CA ILE A 184 -2.96 0.64 -3.67
C ILE A 184 -4.39 0.37 -3.20
N ASP A 185 -4.70 0.81 -1.98
CA ASP A 185 -6.04 0.89 -1.40
C ASP A 185 -6.50 2.36 -1.48
N PRO A 186 -7.37 2.71 -2.45
CA PRO A 186 -7.69 4.08 -2.80
C PRO A 186 -8.90 4.62 -2.02
N ALA A 187 -8.87 5.91 -1.73
CA ALA A 187 -10.03 6.67 -1.29
C ALA A 187 -10.05 8.03 -2.02
N PHE A 188 -11.18 8.36 -2.64
CA PHE A 188 -11.41 9.61 -3.36
C PHE A 188 -12.65 10.31 -2.80
N ASN A 189 -12.76 11.62 -3.01
CA ASN A 189 -13.92 12.42 -2.61
C ASN A 189 -14.23 12.21 -1.11
N GLU A 190 -15.48 11.95 -0.71
CA GLU A 190 -15.90 11.81 0.69
C GLU A 190 -15.09 10.82 1.54
N ASP A 191 -14.46 9.81 0.94
CA ASP A 191 -13.65 8.82 1.65
C ASP A 191 -12.18 9.28 1.87
N ALA A 192 -11.73 10.33 1.17
CA ALA A 192 -10.36 10.86 1.26
C ALA A 192 -10.14 11.70 2.53
N ALA A 193 -8.96 11.57 3.16
CA ALA A 193 -8.69 12.14 4.49
C ALA A 193 -8.53 13.67 4.55
N LEU A 194 -8.63 14.35 3.40
CA LEU A 194 -8.54 15.82 3.23
C LEU A 194 -9.81 16.45 2.65
N PHE A 195 -10.85 15.66 2.33
CA PHE A 195 -12.02 16.12 1.60
C PHE A 195 -12.75 17.30 2.26
N ASP A 196 -13.06 18.33 1.46
CA ASP A 196 -13.65 19.62 1.85
C ASP A 196 -12.95 20.34 3.04
N GLN A 197 -11.70 19.99 3.40
CA GLN A 197 -10.93 20.66 4.47
C GLN A 197 -10.14 21.88 3.98
N HIS A 198 -9.74 21.86 2.71
CA HIS A 198 -8.81 22.85 2.14
C HIS A 198 -9.28 23.38 0.79
N TYR A 199 -9.70 22.48 -0.10
CA TYR A 199 -10.23 22.78 -1.42
C TYR A 199 -11.51 21.98 -1.68
N GLU A 200 -12.42 22.55 -2.46
CA GLU A 200 -13.61 21.87 -2.99
C GLU A 200 -13.26 21.23 -4.35
N GLY A 201 -13.97 20.18 -4.74
CA GLY A 201 -13.78 19.52 -6.04
C GLY A 201 -13.87 18.00 -5.94
N ARG A 202 -13.99 17.30 -7.09
CA ARG A 202 -14.30 15.86 -7.12
C ARG A 202 -13.66 15.15 -8.30
N ILE A 203 -12.97 14.04 -8.02
CA ILE A 203 -12.64 13.05 -9.06
C ILE A 203 -13.91 12.28 -9.43
N THR A 204 -14.10 12.02 -10.73
CA THR A 204 -15.24 11.27 -11.30
C THR A 204 -14.83 10.03 -12.09
N ASP A 205 -13.55 9.90 -12.45
CA ASP A 205 -12.96 8.71 -13.06
C ASP A 205 -11.51 8.49 -12.56
N TRP A 206 -11.08 7.23 -12.51
CA TRP A 206 -9.70 6.84 -12.24
C TRP A 206 -9.20 5.94 -13.37
N GLN A 207 -8.22 6.42 -14.14
CA GLN A 207 -7.76 5.80 -15.37
C GLN A 207 -6.35 5.24 -15.26
N VAL A 208 -6.18 4.01 -15.72
CA VAL A 208 -4.88 3.41 -16.01
C VAL A 208 -4.49 3.77 -17.45
N LEU A 209 -3.28 4.28 -17.66
CA LEU A 209 -2.72 4.53 -19.00
C LEU A 209 -1.70 3.46 -19.39
N SER A 210 -1.72 3.05 -20.66
CA SER A 210 -0.85 2.01 -21.21
C SER A 210 -0.47 2.31 -22.67
N GLY A 211 0.69 1.82 -23.11
CA GLY A 211 1.08 1.82 -24.53
C GLY A 211 1.94 3.01 -24.96
N ASP A 212 1.55 3.69 -26.04
CA ASP A 212 2.27 4.85 -26.56
C ASP A 212 1.87 6.12 -25.80
N ARG A 213 2.84 6.94 -25.39
CA ARG A 213 2.55 8.16 -24.61
C ARG A 213 1.72 9.19 -25.39
N SER A 214 1.86 9.24 -26.73
CA SER A 214 1.19 10.25 -27.56
C SER A 214 -0.27 9.94 -27.87
N ASP A 215 -0.67 8.67 -27.75
CA ASP A 215 -2.07 8.21 -27.88
C ASP A 215 -2.26 6.93 -27.03
N PRO A 216 -2.30 7.05 -25.68
CA PRO A 216 -2.28 5.90 -24.77
C PRO A 216 -3.64 5.24 -24.65
N ASP A 217 -3.64 3.91 -24.56
CA ASP A 217 -4.81 3.13 -24.14
C ASP A 217 -5.23 3.58 -22.74
N ARG A 218 -6.52 3.87 -22.56
CA ARG A 218 -7.10 4.34 -21.29
C ARG A 218 -8.13 3.36 -20.77
N THR A 219 -7.94 2.88 -19.54
CA THR A 219 -8.89 1.97 -18.87
C THR A 219 -9.35 2.57 -17.55
N SER A 220 -10.63 2.97 -17.47
CA SER A 220 -11.29 3.37 -16.23
C SER A 220 -11.39 2.17 -15.28
N ILE A 221 -10.95 2.36 -14.03
CA ILE A 221 -10.96 1.37 -12.95
C ILE A 221 -11.85 1.86 -11.79
N SER A 222 -12.22 0.95 -10.89
CA SER A 222 -13.10 1.27 -9.76
C SER A 222 -12.37 2.17 -8.76
N MET A 223 -12.98 3.30 -8.42
CA MET A 223 -12.43 4.29 -7.48
C MET A 223 -12.40 3.81 -6.01
N VAL A 224 -13.02 2.66 -5.70
CA VAL A 224 -13.22 2.16 -4.32
C VAL A 224 -12.77 0.71 -4.12
N GLU A 225 -12.13 0.09 -5.13
CA GLU A 225 -11.59 -1.27 -5.02
C GLU A 225 -10.06 -1.21 -5.08
N PRO A 226 -9.35 -1.87 -4.14
CA PRO A 226 -7.89 -1.88 -4.15
C PRO A 226 -7.34 -2.58 -5.39
N ILE A 227 -6.20 -2.09 -5.85
CA ILE A 227 -5.47 -2.63 -7.01
C ILE A 227 -4.15 -3.28 -6.59
N ARG A 228 -3.70 -4.23 -7.40
CA ARG A 228 -2.37 -4.84 -7.32
C ARG A 228 -1.68 -4.72 -8.68
N ILE A 229 -0.47 -4.18 -8.72
CA ILE A 229 0.33 -4.05 -9.95
C ILE A 229 1.59 -4.89 -9.80
N HIS A 230 1.88 -5.78 -10.74
CA HIS A 230 3.06 -6.65 -10.66
C HIS A 230 3.59 -7.05 -12.04
N THR A 231 4.80 -7.61 -12.05
CA THR A 231 5.34 -8.32 -13.23
C THR A 231 4.61 -9.67 -13.38
N GLY A 232 4.10 -9.98 -14.58
CA GLY A 232 3.31 -11.19 -14.90
C GLY A 232 2.42 -11.03 -16.14
N HIS A 233 1.56 -12.02 -16.40
CA HIS A 233 0.55 -12.01 -17.47
C HIS A 233 -0.85 -12.30 -16.90
N CYS A 234 -1.92 -11.84 -17.56
CA CYS A 234 -3.30 -12.18 -17.14
C CYS A 234 -3.72 -13.64 -17.40
N GLU A 235 -2.87 -14.44 -18.04
CA GLU A 235 -3.03 -15.90 -18.11
C GLU A 235 -2.34 -16.60 -16.92
N ASP A 236 -1.51 -15.88 -16.16
CA ASP A 236 -1.13 -16.26 -14.79
C ASP A 236 -2.29 -15.83 -13.87
N GLU A 237 -3.23 -16.73 -13.57
CA GLU A 237 -4.42 -16.35 -12.76
C GLU A 237 -4.03 -15.75 -11.38
N PRO A 238 -4.93 -14.92 -10.76
CA PRO A 238 -4.72 -14.21 -9.46
C PRO A 238 -4.55 -15.10 -8.21
N GLN A 239 -4.06 -16.32 -8.37
CA GLN A 239 -3.75 -17.28 -7.33
C GLN A 239 -2.28 -17.70 -7.35
N SER A 240 -1.54 -17.46 -8.45
CA SER A 240 -0.17 -17.97 -8.67
C SER A 240 0.88 -17.52 -7.63
N GLY A 241 0.56 -16.52 -6.81
CA GLY A 241 1.38 -16.03 -5.69
C GLY A 241 0.63 -15.80 -4.37
N ARG A 242 -0.59 -16.34 -4.15
CA ARG A 242 -1.37 -16.00 -2.93
C ARG A 242 -1.44 -17.12 -1.89
N LEU A 243 -1.04 -16.77 -0.67
CA LEU A 243 -1.19 -17.54 0.56
C LEU A 243 -2.49 -17.15 1.29
N ASP A 244 -3.32 -18.10 1.71
CA ASP A 244 -4.44 -17.85 2.63
C ASP A 244 -3.93 -17.88 4.08
N VAL A 245 -3.76 -16.69 4.65
CA VAL A 245 -3.18 -16.46 5.98
C VAL A 245 -4.28 -15.97 6.92
N ARG A 246 -4.39 -16.56 8.11
CA ARG A 246 -5.38 -16.14 9.13
C ARG A 246 -4.78 -16.19 10.52
N ILE A 247 -5.16 -15.25 11.38
CA ILE A 247 -4.76 -15.26 12.80
C ILE A 247 -5.94 -15.81 13.61
N PRO A 248 -5.88 -17.03 14.17
CA PRO A 248 -7.01 -17.69 14.83
C PRO A 248 -7.24 -17.19 16.28
N GLN A 249 -6.93 -15.91 16.53
CA GLN A 249 -6.93 -15.28 17.85
C GLN A 249 -7.68 -13.95 17.76
N ASP A 250 -8.87 -13.85 18.34
CA ASP A 250 -9.75 -12.68 18.19
C ASP A 250 -9.11 -11.37 18.67
N ARG A 251 -8.21 -11.44 19.66
CA ARG A 251 -7.35 -10.34 20.11
C ARG A 251 -5.96 -10.84 20.51
N VAL A 252 -4.96 -9.97 20.38
CA VAL A 252 -3.57 -10.21 20.78
C VAL A 252 -3.07 -9.08 21.68
N ASN A 253 -2.38 -9.42 22.78
CA ASN A 253 -1.65 -8.44 23.59
C ASN A 253 -0.19 -8.38 23.11
N PRO A 254 0.25 -7.33 22.38
CA PRO A 254 1.59 -7.26 21.81
C PRO A 254 2.71 -7.16 22.87
N ARG A 255 2.38 -6.89 24.15
CA ARG A 255 3.34 -6.93 25.26
C ARG A 255 3.58 -8.34 25.83
N SER A 256 2.82 -9.34 25.38
CA SER A 256 2.96 -10.72 25.84
C SER A 256 4.27 -11.33 25.34
N ARG A 257 4.94 -12.12 26.19
CA ARG A 257 6.09 -12.95 25.79
C ARG A 257 5.68 -14.29 25.19
N GLY A 258 4.41 -14.41 24.77
CA GLY A 258 3.82 -15.61 24.19
C GLY A 258 4.20 -15.84 22.73
N LEU A 259 3.58 -16.87 22.15
CA LEU A 259 3.68 -17.19 20.73
C LEU A 259 2.41 -16.75 20.00
N LEU A 260 2.59 -16.10 18.86
CA LEU A 260 1.54 -15.68 17.95
C LEU A 260 1.31 -16.79 16.94
N GLY A 261 0.14 -17.42 17.01
CA GLY A 261 -0.30 -18.42 16.04
C GLY A 261 -0.78 -17.74 14.77
N VAL A 262 -0.33 -18.25 13.63
CA VAL A 262 -0.86 -17.87 12.32
C VAL A 262 -1.17 -19.16 11.57
N ASP A 263 -2.43 -19.37 11.18
CA ASP A 263 -2.85 -20.47 10.34
C ASP A 263 -2.59 -20.10 8.87
N LEU A 264 -1.83 -20.94 8.18
CA LEU A 264 -1.62 -20.91 6.75
C LEU A 264 -2.42 -22.05 6.13
N TYR A 265 -3.33 -21.72 5.21
CA TYR A 265 -4.22 -22.66 4.54
C TYR A 265 -3.69 -22.98 3.14
N SER A 266 -3.91 -24.23 2.72
CA SER A 266 -3.65 -24.70 1.37
C SER A 266 -4.53 -23.93 0.38
N THR A 267 -3.89 -23.40 -0.66
CA THR A 267 -4.59 -22.98 -1.89
C THR A 267 -4.29 -23.98 -3.00
N ASP A 268 -5.02 -23.93 -4.11
CA ASP A 268 -4.78 -24.83 -5.25
C ASP A 268 -3.44 -24.56 -5.95
N THR A 269 -2.80 -23.42 -5.66
CA THR A 269 -1.48 -23.01 -6.17
C THR A 269 -0.35 -23.12 -5.15
N HIS A 270 -0.66 -23.00 -3.86
CA HIS A 270 0.28 -23.20 -2.74
C HIS A 270 -0.23 -24.30 -1.80
N PRO A 271 -0.05 -25.58 -2.18
CA PRO A 271 -0.20 -26.70 -1.27
C PRO A 271 0.73 -26.53 -0.06
N VAL A 272 0.20 -26.58 1.17
CA VAL A 272 1.03 -26.45 2.39
C VAL A 272 1.94 -27.67 2.64
N GLU A 273 1.76 -28.71 1.83
CA GLU A 273 2.67 -29.84 1.66
C GLU A 273 3.93 -29.52 0.84
N ASP A 274 3.83 -28.62 -0.15
CA ASP A 274 4.87 -28.30 -1.15
C ASP A 274 5.63 -26.99 -0.85
N LEU A 275 5.21 -26.22 0.17
CA LEU A 275 5.94 -25.05 0.66
C LEU A 275 7.30 -25.45 1.27
N ASP A 276 8.38 -24.76 0.90
CA ASP A 276 9.63 -24.85 1.63
C ASP A 276 9.49 -24.12 2.97
N HIS A 277 9.35 -24.89 4.05
CA HIS A 277 9.35 -24.36 5.41
C HIS A 277 10.62 -23.52 5.76
N GLY A 278 11.70 -23.66 4.99
CA GLY A 278 12.94 -22.88 5.08
C GLY A 278 12.88 -21.48 4.48
N THR A 279 11.90 -21.14 3.64
CA THR A 279 11.74 -19.80 3.06
C THR A 279 10.75 -18.93 3.85
N ILE A 280 9.79 -19.57 4.53
CA ILE A 280 8.73 -18.93 5.35
C ILE A 280 9.28 -17.87 6.33
N ARG A 281 8.72 -16.66 6.23
CA ARG A 281 9.07 -15.46 7.02
C ARG A 281 7.91 -14.45 7.03
N THR A 282 7.97 -13.45 7.91
CA THR A 282 7.23 -12.18 7.70
C THR A 282 7.95 -11.33 6.65
N HIS A 283 7.27 -10.34 6.09
CA HIS A 283 7.89 -9.30 5.24
C HIS A 283 9.12 -8.66 5.94
N SER A 284 9.01 -8.38 7.24
CA SER A 284 10.11 -7.93 8.11
C SER A 284 11.19 -8.98 8.43
N GLY A 285 11.26 -10.08 7.65
CA GLY A 285 12.28 -11.14 7.77
C GLY A 285 12.16 -12.07 8.97
N VAL A 286 11.12 -11.93 9.80
CA VAL A 286 10.96 -12.68 11.06
C VAL A 286 10.52 -14.10 10.75
N ARG A 287 11.28 -15.09 11.23
CA ARG A 287 11.00 -16.50 10.95
C ARG A 287 10.15 -17.16 12.05
N PRO A 288 9.25 -18.10 11.72
CA PRO A 288 8.47 -18.80 12.72
C PRO A 288 9.37 -19.68 13.59
N VAL A 289 9.32 -19.50 14.90
CA VAL A 289 10.11 -20.28 15.87
C VAL A 289 9.58 -21.70 16.07
N LYS A 290 8.39 -22.00 15.53
CA LYS A 290 7.83 -23.35 15.43
C LYS A 290 6.79 -23.41 14.30
N ILE A 291 6.75 -24.55 13.61
CA ILE A 291 5.78 -24.88 12.56
C ILE A 291 5.04 -26.16 12.97
N ARG A 292 3.72 -26.26 12.73
CA ARG A 292 2.91 -27.43 13.05
C ARG A 292 1.73 -27.62 12.06
N ARG A 293 1.78 -28.65 11.22
CA ARG A 293 0.59 -29.17 10.52
C ARG A 293 -0.51 -29.50 11.53
N GLN A 294 -1.74 -29.01 11.31
CA GLN A 294 -2.89 -29.34 12.14
C GLN A 294 -3.40 -30.73 11.73
N SER A 295 -3.53 -31.65 12.67
CA SER A 295 -3.98 -33.04 12.41
C SER A 295 -5.50 -33.18 12.42
N ASP A 296 -6.19 -32.10 12.76
CA ASP A 296 -7.64 -31.91 12.84
C ASP A 296 -8.21 -31.07 11.69
N ARG A 297 -7.33 -30.58 10.79
CA ARG A 297 -7.69 -29.78 9.61
C ARG A 297 -6.74 -30.11 8.46
N ASP A 298 -7.23 -30.85 7.47
CA ASP A 298 -6.47 -31.08 6.23
C ASP A 298 -6.14 -29.74 5.56
N GLY A 299 -4.94 -29.65 4.96
CA GLY A 299 -4.47 -28.44 4.30
C GLY A 299 -4.18 -27.24 5.23
N VAL A 300 -3.91 -27.42 6.54
CA VAL A 300 -3.57 -26.29 7.45
C VAL A 300 -2.23 -26.47 8.18
N VAL A 301 -1.36 -25.47 8.06
CA VAL A 301 -0.10 -25.33 8.82
C VAL A 301 -0.22 -24.17 9.79
N ARG A 302 -0.10 -24.41 11.10
CA ARG A 302 0.05 -23.35 12.10
C ARG A 302 1.51 -22.99 12.27
N LEU A 303 1.84 -21.76 11.91
CA LEU A 303 3.09 -21.08 12.22
C LEU A 303 3.00 -20.48 13.62
N PHE A 304 4.13 -20.38 14.31
CA PHE A 304 4.25 -19.71 15.61
C PHE A 304 5.43 -18.74 15.59
N PHE A 305 5.14 -17.45 15.72
CA PHE A 305 6.14 -16.40 15.88
C PHE A 305 6.22 -15.96 17.34
N ARG A 306 7.27 -15.26 17.77
CA ARG A 306 7.30 -14.62 19.10
C ARG A 306 6.66 -13.24 19.00
N MET A 307 5.79 -12.89 19.95
CA MET A 307 5.15 -11.57 19.98
C MET A 307 6.14 -10.41 20.16
N SER A 308 7.34 -10.68 20.70
CA SER A 308 8.42 -9.70 20.83
C SER A 308 9.21 -9.44 19.55
N ASP A 309 9.03 -10.29 18.53
CA ASP A 309 9.89 -10.33 17.35
C ASP A 309 9.11 -9.89 16.09
N VAL A 310 7.77 -9.93 16.12
CA VAL A 310 6.87 -9.50 15.03
C VAL A 310 6.38 -8.07 15.29
N ASP A 311 6.29 -7.26 14.24
CA ASP A 311 5.71 -5.92 14.35
C ASP A 311 4.19 -5.99 14.61
N LEU A 312 3.76 -5.29 15.66
CA LEU A 312 2.38 -5.19 16.14
C LEU A 312 2.13 -3.77 16.69
N THR A 313 2.58 -2.74 15.96
CA THR A 313 2.70 -1.35 16.43
C THR A 313 1.39 -0.55 16.51
N GLY A 314 0.34 -0.93 15.76
CA GLY A 314 -0.91 -0.17 15.64
C GLY A 314 -1.72 0.04 16.94
N GLU A 315 -2.81 0.82 16.85
CA GLU A 315 -3.60 1.20 18.03
C GLU A 315 -4.71 0.19 18.37
N GLU A 316 -5.57 -0.15 17.40
CA GLU A 316 -6.65 -1.14 17.56
C GLU A 316 -6.40 -2.47 16.84
N THR A 317 -5.60 -2.46 15.77
CA THR A 317 -5.28 -3.61 14.93
C THR A 317 -3.80 -3.60 14.52
N ALA A 318 -3.30 -4.76 14.10
CA ALA A 318 -2.04 -4.90 13.38
C ALA A 318 -2.21 -5.94 12.26
N THR A 319 -1.48 -5.77 11.15
CA THR A 319 -1.48 -6.70 10.02
C THR A 319 -0.12 -7.39 9.92
N ILE A 320 -0.13 -8.71 9.82
CA ILE A 320 1.07 -9.51 9.52
C ILE A 320 1.04 -9.84 8.04
N ARG A 321 2.09 -9.47 7.30
CA ARG A 321 2.37 -10.04 5.96
C ARG A 321 3.36 -11.18 6.09
N LEU A 322 3.09 -12.28 5.40
CA LEU A 322 3.95 -13.46 5.28
C LEU A 322 4.41 -13.64 3.84
N GLU A 323 5.60 -14.21 3.71
CA GLU A 323 6.22 -14.66 2.48
C GLU A 323 6.61 -16.15 2.63
N ALA A 324 6.46 -16.90 1.55
CA ALA A 324 6.94 -18.27 1.43
C ALA A 324 7.29 -18.58 -0.03
N GLU A 325 8.05 -19.64 -0.25
CA GLU A 325 8.31 -20.18 -1.60
C GLU A 325 7.94 -21.66 -1.63
N THR A 326 7.41 -22.15 -2.75
CA THR A 326 7.25 -23.60 -2.98
C THR A 326 8.61 -24.26 -3.22
N ALA A 327 8.70 -25.58 -3.05
CA ALA A 327 9.88 -26.37 -3.43
C ALA A 327 10.22 -26.31 -4.94
N ALA A 328 9.33 -25.74 -5.76
CA ALA A 328 9.56 -25.45 -7.18
C ALA A 328 10.09 -24.01 -7.44
N GLY A 329 10.17 -23.16 -6.41
CA GLY A 329 10.63 -21.78 -6.52
C GLY A 329 9.52 -20.74 -6.79
N THR A 330 8.24 -21.11 -6.69
CA THR A 330 7.12 -20.17 -6.79
C THR A 330 7.06 -19.33 -5.51
N HIS A 331 7.21 -18.02 -5.59
CA HIS A 331 7.08 -17.11 -4.45
C HIS A 331 5.60 -16.78 -4.20
N GLY A 332 5.19 -16.80 -2.93
CA GLY A 332 3.83 -16.49 -2.50
C GLY A 332 3.80 -15.54 -1.30
N THR A 333 2.88 -14.59 -1.34
CA THR A 333 2.62 -13.59 -0.29
C THR A 333 1.21 -13.76 0.28
N GLY A 334 0.99 -13.31 1.52
CA GLY A 334 -0.37 -13.24 2.09
C GLY A 334 -0.39 -12.48 3.39
N SER A 335 -1.55 -11.95 3.77
CA SER A 335 -1.69 -11.07 4.93
C SER A 335 -2.86 -11.45 5.85
N ALA A 336 -2.73 -11.13 7.13
CA ALA A 336 -3.79 -11.31 8.13
C ALA A 336 -3.77 -10.18 9.16
N THR A 337 -4.93 -9.57 9.39
CA THR A 337 -5.11 -8.54 10.42
C THR A 337 -5.65 -9.15 11.71
N VAL A 338 -5.15 -8.70 12.85
CA VAL A 338 -5.62 -9.07 14.19
C VAL A 338 -5.90 -7.84 15.04
N ARG A 339 -6.91 -7.91 15.91
CA ARG A 339 -7.20 -6.85 16.88
C ARG A 339 -6.21 -6.89 18.04
N LEU A 340 -5.79 -5.73 18.51
CA LEU A 340 -4.89 -5.60 19.64
C LEU A 340 -5.70 -5.43 20.95
N VAL A 341 -5.09 -5.80 22.08
CA VAL A 341 -5.61 -5.46 23.41
C VAL A 341 -5.26 -3.99 23.67
N PRO A 342 -6.25 -3.09 23.90
CA PRO A 342 -6.00 -1.67 24.05
C PRO A 342 -5.04 -1.32 25.20
N ARG A 343 -4.39 -0.16 25.10
CA ARG A 343 -3.48 0.36 26.12
C ARG A 343 -4.25 0.96 27.31
N SER A 344 -4.90 0.10 28.11
CA SER A 344 -5.64 0.48 29.31
C SER A 344 -4.83 1.43 30.22
N ARG A 345 -5.30 2.66 30.40
CA ARG A 345 -4.72 3.66 31.31
C ARG A 345 -5.04 3.33 32.77
N GLY A 346 -4.40 2.28 33.29
CA GLY A 346 -4.52 1.83 34.68
C GLY A 346 -5.62 0.79 34.89
N GLY A 347 -5.23 -0.48 34.87
CA GLY A 347 -6.09 -1.64 35.17
C GLY A 347 -5.21 -2.90 35.21
N ARG A 348 -5.58 -3.89 36.02
CA ARG A 348 -4.81 -5.16 36.11
C ARG A 348 -5.13 -6.04 34.91
N ASP A 349 -4.17 -6.88 34.51
CA ASP A 349 -4.32 -7.82 33.40
C ASP A 349 -5.47 -8.82 33.65
N GLU A 350 -6.56 -8.73 32.87
CA GLU A 350 -7.62 -9.73 32.85
C GLU A 350 -7.21 -10.93 32.00
N ALA A 351 -6.23 -11.70 32.50
CA ALA A 351 -5.58 -12.78 31.77
C ALA A 351 -5.29 -14.03 32.63
N ASP A 352 -6.09 -14.29 33.67
CA ASP A 352 -5.92 -15.50 34.53
C ASP A 352 -7.25 -16.00 35.16
N ARG A 353 -8.35 -15.94 34.40
CA ARG A 353 -9.66 -16.51 34.79
C ARG A 353 -10.32 -17.28 33.65
N ASP A 354 -9.77 -18.43 33.30
CA ASP A 354 -10.53 -19.55 32.68
C ASP A 354 -9.72 -20.86 32.64
N ARG A 355 -9.24 -21.35 33.81
CA ARG A 355 -8.66 -22.71 33.93
C ARG A 355 -8.49 -23.27 35.36
N SER A 356 -9.57 -23.40 36.13
CA SER A 356 -9.56 -24.25 37.34
C SER A 356 -10.96 -24.71 37.76
N GLY A 357 -11.12 -26.02 38.05
CA GLY A 357 -12.39 -26.66 38.45
C GLY A 357 -13.25 -27.10 37.24
N HIS A 358 -13.82 -28.30 37.16
CA HIS A 358 -13.69 -29.49 38.02
C HIS A 358 -13.38 -30.75 37.19
N ARG A 359 -12.64 -31.68 37.81
CA ARG A 359 -12.72 -33.12 37.58
C ARG A 359 -12.53 -33.78 38.94
N GLU A 360 -13.53 -34.51 39.41
CA GLU A 360 -13.41 -35.47 40.50
C GLU A 360 -14.21 -36.70 40.07
N ASP A 361 -13.60 -37.89 40.15
CA ASP A 361 -14.17 -39.15 39.70
C ASP A 361 -14.80 -39.94 40.89
N ASP A 362 -15.84 -40.70 40.57
CA ASP A 362 -16.57 -41.73 41.33
C ASP A 362 -16.05 -42.21 42.71
N GLY A 363 -16.98 -42.33 43.68
CA GLY A 363 -16.96 -43.44 44.65
C GLY A 363 -17.67 -43.28 46.00
N GLY A 364 -18.66 -44.14 46.29
CA GLY A 364 -18.74 -44.75 47.64
C GLY A 364 -19.94 -44.49 48.58
N ASP A 365 -21.17 -44.78 48.14
CA ASP A 365 -22.16 -45.62 48.87
C ASP A 365 -22.83 -45.17 50.22
N SER A 366 -24.12 -45.52 50.36
CA SER A 366 -24.84 -45.89 51.60
C SER A 366 -25.06 -44.90 52.78
N LYS A 367 -26.24 -44.23 52.85
CA LYS A 367 -27.46 -44.69 53.64
C LYS A 367 -28.43 -43.62 54.16
N ASP A 368 -29.72 -43.96 54.03
CA ASP A 368 -30.85 -43.87 54.98
C ASP A 368 -31.01 -42.64 55.90
N ASN A 369 -32.06 -41.83 55.67
CA ASN A 369 -33.33 -41.80 56.46
C ASN A 369 -34.16 -40.52 56.18
N ASP A 370 -35.29 -40.70 55.49
CA ASP A 370 -36.68 -40.40 55.91
C ASP A 370 -37.09 -39.06 56.59
N ASP A 371 -38.13 -38.46 55.97
CA ASP A 371 -39.35 -37.85 56.54
C ASP A 371 -39.52 -36.36 56.95
N ASP A 372 -40.81 -35.96 56.80
CA ASP A 372 -41.61 -34.86 57.34
C ASP A 372 -41.42 -33.37 56.92
N GLU A 373 -42.09 -33.04 55.79
CA GLU A 373 -43.32 -32.21 55.73
C GLU A 373 -43.37 -30.69 56.08
N GLN A 374 -44.25 -29.99 55.33
CA GLN A 374 -45.07 -28.81 55.71
C GLN A 374 -44.33 -27.53 56.22
N ARG A 375 -44.37 -26.37 55.53
CA ARG A 375 -45.53 -25.62 54.99
C ARG A 375 -45.13 -24.43 54.08
N GLY A 376 -46.10 -23.82 53.40
CA GLY A 376 -45.93 -22.65 52.52
C GLY A 376 -45.95 -21.26 53.21
N PRO A 377 -45.84 -20.16 52.42
CA PRO A 377 -45.58 -18.77 52.86
C PRO A 377 -46.89 -17.96 53.05
N PRO A 378 -46.88 -16.61 53.29
CA PRO A 378 -46.66 -15.62 52.20
C PRO A 378 -46.00 -14.26 52.58
N ASP A 379 -45.59 -13.54 51.54
CA ASP A 379 -45.67 -12.07 51.25
C ASP A 379 -45.67 -11.00 52.36
N HIS A 380 -44.83 -9.95 52.19
CA HIS A 380 -45.25 -8.66 51.57
C HIS A 380 -44.16 -7.57 51.66
N ALA A 381 -44.16 -6.66 50.68
CA ALA A 381 -43.28 -5.49 50.63
C ALA A 381 -43.84 -4.27 51.41
N ASN A 382 -43.00 -3.26 51.64
CA ASN A 382 -43.48 -1.88 51.78
C ASN A 382 -42.51 -0.87 51.15
N THR A 383 -43.03 0.28 50.72
CA THR A 383 -42.32 1.34 49.98
C THR A 383 -42.46 2.68 50.69
N ASN A 384 -41.44 3.55 50.57
CA ASN A 384 -41.49 5.02 50.61
C ASN A 384 -40.04 5.58 50.59
N GLY A 385 -39.71 6.73 49.99
CA GLY A 385 -40.48 7.53 49.04
C GLY A 385 -40.33 9.06 49.21
N ARG A 386 -39.68 9.73 48.22
CA ARG A 386 -39.65 11.21 47.98
C ARG A 386 -38.88 12.03 49.04
N ASN A 387 -38.34 13.24 48.77
CA ASN A 387 -38.08 14.06 47.56
C ASN A 387 -36.66 14.72 47.77
N GLY A 388 -35.92 15.23 46.78
CA GLY A 388 -36.15 16.46 46.00
C GLY A 388 -35.90 17.73 46.86
N GLY A 389 -35.08 18.72 46.47
CA GLY A 389 -34.25 18.97 45.28
C GLY A 389 -33.68 20.41 45.30
N ASP A 390 -32.85 20.79 44.31
CA ASP A 390 -32.51 22.19 43.91
C ASP A 390 -31.79 23.08 44.99
N THR A 391 -31.18 24.27 44.80
CA THR A 391 -30.48 25.07 43.75
C THR A 391 -29.78 26.27 44.50
N ASP A 392 -28.89 27.15 44.01
CA ASP A 392 -28.09 27.35 42.78
C ASP A 392 -26.89 28.32 43.07
N ASP A 393 -26.05 28.62 42.07
CA ASP A 393 -25.22 29.85 41.86
C ASP A 393 -24.11 30.33 42.83
N ALA A 394 -22.97 30.73 42.25
CA ALA A 394 -22.21 31.98 42.55
C ALA A 394 -21.11 32.27 41.50
N LYS A 395 -20.67 33.53 41.38
CA LYS A 395 -19.61 34.04 40.47
C LYS A 395 -18.60 34.94 41.24
N GLU A 396 -17.70 35.60 40.48
CA GLU A 396 -16.94 36.83 40.83
C GLU A 396 -15.71 36.59 41.76
N ASP A 397 -14.56 37.28 41.62
CA ASP A 397 -13.99 38.10 40.53
C ASP A 397 -12.46 38.35 40.77
N ASP A 398 -11.80 39.09 39.86
CA ASP A 398 -10.68 40.04 40.09
C ASP A 398 -9.21 39.61 40.47
N ASP A 399 -8.31 39.85 39.50
CA ASP A 399 -7.20 40.85 39.53
C ASP A 399 -5.66 40.59 39.67
N GLU A 400 -4.96 41.48 38.95
CA GLU A 400 -3.64 42.13 39.12
C GLU A 400 -2.24 41.42 39.05
N GLN A 401 -1.48 41.88 38.03
CA GLN A 401 -0.08 42.33 38.05
C GLN A 401 1.10 41.40 38.47
N ARG A 402 2.05 41.21 37.52
CA ARG A 402 3.50 41.44 37.71
C ARG A 402 4.25 41.59 36.38
N GLY A 403 5.16 42.57 36.30
CA GLY A 403 5.95 42.89 35.11
C GLY A 403 7.32 42.20 35.04
N PRO A 404 8.07 42.40 33.92
CA PRO A 404 9.36 41.75 33.65
C PRO A 404 10.56 42.54 34.19
N PRO A 405 11.77 41.94 34.15
CA PRO A 405 13.02 42.68 34.08
C PRO A 405 13.89 42.26 32.88
N ASP A 406 14.15 43.19 31.96
CA ASP A 406 15.34 43.15 31.11
C ASP A 406 16.59 43.42 31.95
N HIS A 407 17.71 42.74 31.68
CA HIS A 407 19.04 43.28 31.95
C HIS A 407 20.10 42.69 31.02
N ALA A 408 20.75 43.55 30.23
CA ALA A 408 21.89 43.20 29.39
C ALA A 408 23.21 43.71 29.99
N ASN A 409 24.30 42.95 29.81
CA ASN A 409 25.69 43.40 29.71
C ASN A 409 26.57 42.22 29.26
N THR A 410 27.09 42.16 28.02
CA THR A 410 28.28 42.85 27.46
C THR A 410 29.64 42.23 27.84
N ASN A 411 30.55 42.25 26.87
CA ASN A 411 31.97 41.81 26.84
C ASN A 411 32.20 40.32 26.47
N GLY A 412 33.08 39.99 25.52
CA GLY A 412 33.70 40.91 24.54
C GLY A 412 34.87 40.38 23.70
N ARG A 413 34.79 40.66 22.39
CA ARG A 413 35.86 41.13 21.47
C ARG A 413 37.09 40.27 21.10
N ASN A 414 37.53 40.51 19.86
CA ASN A 414 38.78 40.11 19.18
C ASN A 414 38.87 38.60 18.84
N GLY A 415 39.43 38.19 17.70
CA GLY A 415 39.89 38.87 16.48
C GLY A 415 40.23 37.79 15.43
N ASP A 416 39.90 37.91 14.14
CA ASP A 416 40.38 38.84 13.11
C ASP A 416 41.38 38.15 12.14
N ASP A 417 41.30 38.54 10.87
CA ASP A 417 42.05 38.20 9.64
C ASP A 417 43.00 36.97 9.58
N SER A 418 42.79 36.07 8.59
CA SER A 418 43.85 35.73 7.61
C SER A 418 43.45 34.78 6.45
N ARG A 419 43.44 35.36 5.25
CA ARG A 419 43.74 34.85 3.89
C ARG A 419 44.40 33.45 3.77
N GLY A 420 43.97 32.64 2.79
CA GLY A 420 44.70 31.42 2.37
C GLY A 420 44.32 30.83 1.01
N GLY A 421 45.29 30.76 0.09
CA GLY A 421 45.25 30.06 -1.21
C GLY A 421 46.17 30.70 -2.26
N PRO A 422 46.43 30.08 -3.43
CA PRO A 422 46.23 28.70 -3.88
C PRO A 422 47.59 27.92 -3.89
N PRO A 423 47.82 26.85 -4.68
CA PRO A 423 48.14 26.99 -6.11
C PRO A 423 47.64 25.87 -7.05
N ARG A 424 47.77 26.08 -8.37
CA ARG A 424 47.70 25.03 -9.41
C ARG A 424 49.11 24.47 -9.68
N GLY A 425 49.23 23.17 -10.03
CA GLY A 425 50.49 22.54 -10.45
C GLY A 425 50.25 21.28 -11.33
N PRO A 426 51.06 20.99 -12.36
CA PRO A 426 50.68 20.01 -13.40
C PRO A 426 51.44 18.67 -13.34
N GLY A 427 50.82 17.61 -13.91
CA GLY A 427 51.46 16.33 -14.21
C GLY A 427 51.08 15.81 -15.60
N ARG A 428 52.07 15.39 -16.41
CA ARG A 428 51.88 14.72 -17.70
C ARG A 428 52.36 13.26 -17.60
N ARG A 429 51.66 12.33 -18.26
CA ARG A 429 52.17 11.42 -19.33
C ARG A 429 51.41 10.09 -19.38
N SER A 430 51.03 9.68 -20.60
CA SER A 430 50.82 8.29 -21.02
C SER A 430 52.17 7.53 -21.11
N PRO A 431 52.19 6.20 -21.20
CA PRO A 431 51.74 5.48 -22.42
C PRO A 431 50.25 5.19 -22.49
#